data_AF-A0A7C4SUB7-F1
#
_entry.id   AF-A0A7C4SUB7-F1
#
_cell.length_a   1.000
_cell.length_b   1.000
_cell.length_c   1.000
_cell.angle_alpha   90.00
_cell.angle_beta   90.00
_cell.angle_gamma   90.00
#
_symmetry.space_group_name_H-M   'P 1'
#
loop_
_entity.id
_entity.type
_entity.pdbx_description
1 polymer ?
#
loop_
_entity_poly.entity_id
_entity_poly.type
_entity_poly.pdbx_seq_one_letter_code
_entity_poly.pdbx_strand_id
1 'polypeptide(L)'
;MSLFKLPSLQKIDIFACAQCGYCVKKCPVYNVVNWESYSPRGRLYLLKQLQEENKSFIGKLVSKDKLDIKEVVQRIYDCAICGRCEVACHLELNLPTLWAKAREAFFSMGV
;
A
#
# COMPACT_ATOMS: atom_id res chain seq x y z
N MET A 1 -14.65 6.71 -16.16
CA MET A 1 -13.27 7.25 -16.05
C MET A 1 -12.45 6.26 -15.23
N SER A 2 -11.73 5.37 -15.91
CA SER A 2 -10.88 4.33 -15.32
C SER A 2 -9.49 4.90 -15.08
N LEU A 3 -9.09 5.13 -13.83
CA LEU A 3 -7.86 5.88 -13.55
C LEU A 3 -6.76 5.15 -12.79
N PHE A 4 -6.98 3.97 -12.19
CA PHE A 4 -5.92 3.32 -11.40
C PHE A 4 -5.56 1.91 -11.91
N LYS A 5 -5.08 1.84 -13.15
CA LYS A 5 -4.15 0.75 -13.50
C LYS A 5 -2.80 1.21 -12.97
N LEU A 6 -2.19 0.44 -12.06
CA LEU A 6 -0.80 0.64 -11.61
C LEU A 6 0.10 -0.29 -12.46
N PRO A 7 0.38 0.05 -13.74
CA PRO A 7 1.12 -0.83 -14.64
C PRO A 7 2.53 -1.16 -14.12
N SER A 8 3.15 -0.23 -13.40
CA SER A 8 4.49 -0.39 -12.80
C SER A 8 4.55 -1.41 -11.65
N LEU A 9 3.41 -1.72 -11.02
CA LEU A 9 3.29 -2.63 -9.88
C LEU A 9 2.97 -4.08 -10.30
N GLN A 10 2.77 -4.36 -11.59
CA GLN A 10 2.42 -5.72 -12.07
C GLN A 10 3.47 -6.80 -11.76
N LYS A 11 4.71 -6.42 -11.42
CA LYS A 11 5.80 -7.35 -11.05
C LYS A 11 5.96 -7.54 -9.53
N ILE A 12 5.25 -6.78 -8.70
CA ILE A 12 5.35 -6.89 -7.24
C ILE A 12 3.96 -7.21 -6.73
N ASP A 13 3.80 -8.43 -6.24
CA ASP A 13 2.48 -8.98 -5.98
C ASP A 13 1.90 -8.40 -4.67
N ILE A 14 1.25 -7.24 -4.77
CA ILE A 14 0.50 -6.60 -3.68
C ILE A 14 -0.50 -7.59 -3.07
N PHE A 15 -1.04 -8.50 -3.89
CA PHE A 15 -2.00 -9.51 -3.48
C PHE A 15 -1.37 -10.69 -2.75
N ALA A 16 -0.05 -10.90 -2.87
CA ALA A 16 0.66 -11.96 -2.15
C ALA A 16 0.78 -11.70 -0.65
N CYS A 17 0.55 -10.47 -0.17
CA CYS A 17 0.61 -10.18 1.26
C CYS A 17 -0.43 -10.98 2.06
N ALA A 18 0.04 -11.91 2.90
CA ALA A 18 -0.79 -12.71 3.80
C ALA A 18 -1.36 -11.94 5.02
N GLN A 19 -1.11 -10.63 5.14
CA GLN A 19 -1.61 -9.78 6.22
C GLN A 19 -1.24 -10.23 7.65
N CYS A 20 -0.16 -11.01 7.80
CA CYS A 20 0.29 -11.62 9.05
C CYS A 20 0.82 -10.65 10.13
N GLY A 21 1.22 -9.44 9.77
CA GLY A 21 1.58 -8.37 10.73
C GLY A 21 3.02 -8.36 11.25
N TYR A 22 3.89 -9.30 10.90
CA TYR A 22 5.29 -9.33 11.36
C TYR A 22 6.09 -8.05 11.05
N CYS A 23 5.75 -7.37 9.96
CA CYS A 23 6.39 -6.13 9.55
C CYS A 23 5.95 -4.88 10.35
N VAL A 24 4.84 -4.95 11.10
CA VAL A 24 4.18 -3.79 11.74
C VAL A 24 5.09 -3.13 12.78
N LYS A 25 5.47 -3.87 13.83
CA LYS A 25 6.34 -3.38 14.91
C LYS A 25 7.79 -3.13 14.48
N LYS A 26 8.17 -3.58 13.28
CA LYS A 26 9.50 -3.32 12.69
C LYS A 26 9.57 -1.98 11.95
N CYS A 27 8.42 -1.38 11.63
CA CYS A 27 8.37 -0.09 10.96
C CYS A 27 8.55 1.08 11.94
N PRO A 28 9.54 1.96 11.72
CA PRO A 28 9.80 3.07 12.64
C PRO A 28 8.67 4.10 12.63
N VAL A 29 8.06 4.35 11.46
CA VAL A 29 6.93 5.29 11.32
C VAL A 29 5.74 4.82 12.13
N TYR A 30 5.39 3.53 12.03
CA TYR A 30 4.32 2.95 12.83
C TYR A 30 4.63 3.04 14.34
N ASN A 31 5.86 2.83 14.76
CA ASN A 31 6.21 2.91 16.19
C ASN A 31 6.06 4.32 16.78
N VAL A 32 6.14 5.36 15.95
CA VAL A 32 5.89 6.75 16.37
C VAL A 32 4.39 7.08 16.29
N VAL A 33 3.76 6.83 15.14
CA VAL A 33 2.38 7.24 14.89
C VAL A 33 1.35 6.32 15.56
N ASN A 34 1.70 5.03 15.74
CA ASN A 34 0.89 3.97 16.33
C ASN A 34 -0.50 3.77 15.69
N TRP A 35 -0.62 4.07 14.40
CA TRP A 35 -1.84 3.85 13.64
C TRP A 35 -1.59 2.91 12.45
N GLU A 36 -2.45 1.90 12.28
CA GLU A 36 -2.19 0.76 11.38
C GLU A 36 -1.98 1.17 9.91
N SER A 37 -2.64 2.22 9.44
CA SER A 37 -2.48 2.71 8.06
C SER A 37 -1.05 3.19 7.75
N TYR A 38 -0.25 3.52 8.76
CA TYR A 38 1.17 3.87 8.62
C TYR A 38 2.09 2.65 8.67
N SER A 39 1.56 1.48 9.01
CA SER A 39 2.31 0.23 9.00
C SER A 39 2.55 -0.23 7.55
N PRO A 40 3.59 -1.05 7.29
CA PRO A 40 3.82 -1.62 5.96
C PRO A 40 2.65 -2.51 5.52
N ARG A 41 2.03 -3.23 6.46
CA ARG A 41 0.85 -4.06 6.22
C ARG A 41 -0.36 -3.21 5.85
N GLY A 42 -0.63 -2.15 6.62
CA GLY A 42 -1.74 -1.24 6.37
C GLY A 42 -1.61 -0.53 5.02
N ARG A 43 -0.41 -0.06 4.67
CA ARG A 43 -0.14 0.49 3.33
C ARG A 43 -0.43 -0.49 2.20
N LEU A 44 -0.02 -1.75 2.34
CA LEU A 44 -0.32 -2.82 1.38
C LEU A 44 -1.82 -3.05 1.26
N TYR A 45 -2.53 -3.08 2.40
CA TYR A 45 -3.98 -3.20 2.42
C TYR A 45 -4.66 -2.05 1.67
N LEU A 46 -4.25 -0.80 1.92
CA LEU A 46 -4.77 0.38 1.23
C LEU A 46 -4.52 0.34 -0.28
N LEU A 47 -3.30 -0.03 -0.72
CA LEU A 47 -3.00 -0.20 -2.14
C LEU A 47 -3.85 -1.31 -2.77
N LYS A 48 -4.07 -2.42 -2.07
CA LYS A 48 -4.94 -3.50 -2.52
C LYS A 48 -6.37 -3.02 -2.71
N GLN A 49 -6.92 -2.29 -1.74
CA GLN A 49 -8.27 -1.72 -1.83
C GLN A 49 -8.39 -0.74 -3.01
N LEU A 50 -7.43 0.17 -3.19
CA LEU A 50 -7.39 1.05 -4.37
C LEU A 50 -7.39 0.28 -5.69
N GLN A 51 -6.75 -0.89 -5.75
CA GLN A 51 -6.70 -1.72 -6.95
C GLN A 51 -7.97 -2.56 -7.15
N GLU A 52 -8.64 -2.98 -6.07
CA GLU A 52 -9.86 -3.81 -6.08
C GLU A 52 -11.13 -3.00 -6.36
N GLU A 53 -11.21 -1.75 -5.91
CA GLU A 53 -12.30 -0.81 -6.26
C GLU A 53 -12.46 -0.67 -7.79
N ASN A 54 -11.39 -0.92 -8.54
CA ASN A 54 -11.38 -0.89 -9.99
C ASN A 54 -11.82 -2.20 -10.67
N LYS A 55 -11.98 -3.32 -9.93
CA LYS A 55 -12.12 -4.66 -10.54
C LYS A 55 -13.38 -5.45 -10.18
N SER A 56 -14.03 -5.23 -9.03
CA SER A 56 -15.10 -6.16 -8.58
C SER A 56 -16.38 -5.48 -8.09
N PHE A 57 -17.52 -6.11 -8.40
CA PHE A 57 -18.86 -5.74 -7.91
C PHE A 57 -18.93 -5.78 -6.36
N ILE A 58 -18.15 -6.67 -5.75
CA ILE A 58 -18.00 -6.78 -4.28
C ILE A 58 -17.20 -5.59 -3.72
N GLY A 59 -16.16 -5.13 -4.42
CA GLY A 59 -15.40 -3.93 -4.02
C GLY A 59 -16.27 -2.68 -3.97
N LYS A 60 -17.22 -2.55 -4.90
CA LYS A 60 -18.23 -1.47 -4.89
C LYS A 60 -19.26 -1.57 -3.76
N LEU A 61 -19.54 -2.79 -3.26
CA LEU A 61 -20.51 -3.02 -2.17
C LEU A 61 -19.88 -2.83 -0.79
N VAL A 62 -18.59 -3.14 -0.62
CA VAL A 62 -17.84 -2.97 0.63
C VAL A 62 -17.36 -1.53 0.81
N SER A 63 -16.98 -0.83 -0.27
CA SER A 63 -16.60 0.59 -0.26
C SER A 63 -17.82 1.53 -0.22
N LYS A 64 -18.68 1.39 0.80
CA LYS A 64 -19.75 2.36 1.05
C LYS A 64 -19.20 3.72 1.49
N ASP A 65 -18.04 3.68 2.17
CA ASP A 65 -17.19 4.84 2.44
C ASP A 65 -16.08 4.89 1.39
N LYS A 66 -16.09 5.94 0.58
CA LYS A 66 -15.12 6.13 -0.51
C LYS A 66 -13.73 6.35 0.11
N LEU A 67 -12.76 5.50 -0.22
CA LEU A 67 -11.40 5.66 0.27
C LEU A 67 -10.84 7.02 -0.22
N ASP A 68 -10.39 7.88 0.70
CA ASP A 68 -9.79 9.15 0.30
C ASP A 68 -8.41 8.90 -0.28
N ILE A 69 -8.28 9.13 -1.59
CA ILE A 69 -7.02 8.97 -2.31
C ILE A 69 -5.91 9.82 -1.69
N LYS A 70 -6.23 11.02 -1.19
CA LYS A 70 -5.23 11.90 -0.57
C LYS A 70 -4.65 11.26 0.69
N GLU A 71 -5.48 10.60 1.47
CA GLU A 71 -5.02 9.88 2.65
C GLU A 71 -4.10 8.73 2.25
N VAL A 72 -4.47 7.92 1.25
CA VAL A 72 -3.61 6.81 0.81
C VAL A 72 -2.27 7.30 0.28
N VAL A 73 -2.29 8.35 -0.56
CA VAL A 73 -1.10 9.01 -1.08
C VAL A 73 -0.21 9.45 0.08
N GLN A 74 -0.77 10.20 1.04
CA GLN A 74 -0.04 10.66 2.22
C GLN A 74 0.60 9.48 2.98
N ARG A 75 -0.15 8.41 3.27
CA ARG A 75 0.40 7.26 4.00
C ARG A 75 1.59 6.62 3.25
N ILE A 76 1.56 6.58 1.92
CA ILE A 76 2.68 6.08 1.11
C ILE A 76 3.87 7.06 1.12
N TYR A 77 3.63 8.37 1.09
CA TYR A 77 4.67 9.40 1.20
C TYR A 77 5.31 9.48 2.60
N ASP A 78 4.57 9.16 3.66
CA ASP A 78 5.10 9.06 5.02
C ASP A 78 6.05 7.86 5.22
N CYS A 79 6.20 6.99 4.22
CA CYS A 79 7.17 5.89 4.30
C CYS A 79 8.61 6.42 4.22
N ALA A 80 9.48 6.03 5.14
CA ALA A 80 10.90 6.35 5.01
C ALA A 80 11.65 5.48 3.97
N ILE A 81 10.97 4.48 3.37
CA ILE A 81 11.57 3.47 2.47
C ILE A 81 12.83 2.82 3.10
N CYS A 82 12.80 2.57 4.41
CA CYS A 82 13.96 2.11 5.18
C CYS A 82 14.30 0.61 5.08
N GLY A 83 13.55 -0.20 4.32
CA GLY A 83 13.85 -1.63 4.14
C GLY A 83 13.48 -2.59 5.28
N ARG A 84 13.24 -2.12 6.51
CA ARG A 84 12.99 -3.02 7.68
C ARG A 84 11.83 -4.00 7.49
N CYS A 85 10.83 -3.62 6.70
CA CYS A 85 9.67 -4.45 6.42
C CYS A 85 9.96 -5.61 5.46
N GLU A 86 10.93 -5.46 4.56
CA GLU A 86 11.41 -6.52 3.65
C GLU A 86 12.17 -7.58 4.43
N VAL A 87 13.11 -7.15 5.29
CA VAL A 87 13.86 -8.06 6.18
C VAL A 87 12.94 -8.86 7.12
N ALA A 88 11.82 -8.28 7.53
CA ALA A 88 10.83 -8.93 8.39
C ALA A 88 9.80 -9.79 7.64
N CYS A 89 9.79 -9.76 6.30
CA CYS A 89 8.76 -10.42 5.50
C CYS A 89 9.15 -11.86 5.17
N HIS A 90 8.40 -12.83 5.69
CA HIS A 90 8.58 -14.25 5.37
C HIS A 90 8.20 -14.63 3.93
N LEU A 91 7.54 -13.72 3.20
CA LEU A 91 7.17 -13.90 1.80
C LEU A 91 8.13 -13.18 0.84
N GLU A 92 9.24 -12.63 1.37
CA GLU A 92 10.30 -11.98 0.60
C GLU A 92 9.78 -10.88 -0.34
N LEU A 93 8.71 -10.19 0.07
CA LEU A 93 8.16 -9.08 -0.71
C LEU A 93 9.14 -7.91 -0.68
N ASN A 94 9.55 -7.45 -1.87
CA ASN A 94 10.35 -6.24 -2.01
C ASN A 94 9.49 -4.98 -1.85
N LEU A 95 9.11 -4.72 -0.60
CA LEU A 95 8.28 -3.58 -0.22
C LEU A 95 8.95 -2.22 -0.48
N PRO A 96 10.26 -2.01 -0.29
CA PRO A 96 10.90 -0.74 -0.62
C PRO A 96 10.71 -0.34 -2.09
N THR A 97 10.93 -1.29 -3.01
CA THR A 97 10.70 -1.06 -4.44
C THR A 97 9.21 -0.82 -4.72
N LEU A 98 8.31 -1.53 -4.04
CA LEU A 98 6.87 -1.30 -4.15
C LEU A 98 6.52 0.15 -3.79
N TRP A 99 7.01 0.66 -2.66
CA TRP A 99 6.72 2.02 -2.19
C TRP A 99 7.28 3.08 -3.14
N ALA A 100 8.49 2.88 -3.65
CA ALA A 100 9.10 3.79 -4.63
C ALA A 100 8.25 3.87 -5.91
N LYS A 101 7.85 2.72 -6.46
CA LYS A 101 7.00 2.65 -7.65
C LYS A 101 5.59 3.19 -7.41
N ALA A 102 5.04 3.01 -6.22
CA ALA A 102 3.75 3.61 -5.86
C ALA A 102 3.83 5.15 -5.89
N ARG A 103 4.91 5.74 -5.38
CA ARG A 103 5.16 7.19 -5.48
C ARG A 103 5.30 7.66 -6.93
N GLU A 104 6.07 6.93 -7.73
CA GLU A 104 6.23 7.23 -9.17
C GLU A 104 4.88 7.22 -9.90
N ALA A 105 4.03 6.24 -9.58
CA ALA A 105 2.68 6.17 -10.13
C ALA A 105 1.81 7.34 -9.68
N PHE A 106 1.79 7.70 -8.39
CA PHE A 106 1.03 8.84 -7.91
C PHE A 106 1.51 10.16 -8.53
N PHE A 107 2.82 10.35 -8.63
CA PHE A 107 3.42 11.50 -9.30
C PHE A 107 2.97 11.60 -10.77
N SER A 108 3.03 10.47 -11.51
CA SER A 108 2.59 10.41 -12.92
C SER A 108 1.10 10.71 -13.10
N MET A 109 0.29 10.48 -12.07
CA MET A 109 -1.14 10.76 -12.05
C MET A 109 -1.47 12.19 -11.59
N GLY A 110 -0.48 12.96 -11.14
CA GLY A 110 -0.67 14.33 -10.62
C GLY A 110 -1.35 14.39 -9.26
N VAL A 111 -1.18 13.34 -8.43
CA VAL A 111 -1.76 13.24 -7.07
C VAL A 111 -0.68 13.23 -6.00
#